data_AF-A0A5B7TUB8-F1
#
_entry.id   AF-A0A5B7TUB8-F1
#
_cell.length_a   1.000
_cell.length_b   1.000
_cell.length_c   1.000
_cell.angle_alpha   90.00
_cell.angle_beta   90.00
_cell.angle_gamma   90.00
#
_symmetry.space_group_name_H-M   'P 1'
#
loop_
_entity.id
_entity.type
_entity.pdbx_description
1 polymer ?
#
loop_
_entity_poly.entity_id
_entity_poly.type
_entity_poly.pdbx_seq_one_letter_code
_entity_poly.pdbx_strand_id
1 'polypeptide(L)'
;MKQLKLITTGLKYLMFVPLLMFINCDNSEEMNQSDKNMVQGDANVLRLMVAAVSGGSDATITKSSTTYTTSDSQCTMFQYPISFLLNVEDPQEKVINSDEELTTFINSLTSLNYVGFYFPITLTDYEGNKTQLDNLDDLEGTLELAVEVCSGADDNSDSDSDNSSDTDTDVNQDDNDGSDNGYTWCDKNQKKVSVCHNGNNICISVNALYQHLSQHSDCYLGPCD
;
A
#
# COMPACT_ATOMS: atom_id res chain seq x y z
N MET A 1 24.05 82.12 15.77
CA MET A 1 23.31 82.70 14.62
C MET A 1 24.19 82.64 13.38
N LYS A 2 23.87 81.77 12.41
CA LYS A 2 24.25 81.94 11.00
C LYS A 2 23.28 81.11 10.16
N GLN A 3 22.72 81.81 9.17
CA GLN A 3 21.52 81.50 8.41
C GLN A 3 21.69 80.33 7.42
N LEU A 4 20.58 79.63 7.19
CA LEU A 4 20.32 78.75 6.06
C LEU A 4 20.60 79.46 4.72
N LYS A 5 21.15 78.73 3.75
CA LYS A 5 20.89 78.97 2.32
C LYS A 5 20.60 77.65 1.62
N LEU A 6 19.32 77.45 1.36
CA LEU A 6 18.74 76.47 0.45
C LEU A 6 19.00 76.95 -0.98
N ILE A 7 19.58 76.12 -1.85
CA ILE A 7 19.52 76.33 -3.30
C ILE A 7 18.86 75.10 -3.91
N THR A 8 17.68 75.35 -4.44
CA THR A 8 16.79 74.44 -5.13
C THR A 8 17.01 74.59 -6.63
N THR A 9 17.48 73.54 -7.30
CA THR A 9 17.24 73.29 -8.74
C THR A 9 17.48 71.78 -8.90
N GLY A 10 16.50 70.92 -9.15
CA GLY A 10 15.48 71.00 -10.19
C GLY A 10 15.78 69.89 -11.19
N LEU A 11 15.59 68.62 -10.80
CA LEU A 11 15.63 67.49 -11.72
C LEU A 11 14.25 66.83 -11.74
N LYS A 12 13.48 67.24 -12.74
CA LYS A 12 12.27 66.58 -13.26
C LYS A 12 12.66 65.20 -13.81
N TYR A 13 11.68 64.29 -13.95
CA TYR A 13 11.74 62.84 -14.24
C TYR A 13 11.71 62.03 -12.94
N LEU A 14 10.56 61.60 -12.40
CA LEU A 14 9.45 60.88 -13.04
C LEU A 14 9.95 59.70 -13.91
N MET A 15 10.44 58.66 -13.22
CA MET A 15 10.09 57.30 -13.60
C MET A 15 9.48 56.61 -12.38
N PHE A 16 8.18 56.38 -12.49
CA PHE A 16 7.49 55.30 -11.81
C PHE A 16 8.25 54.00 -12.11
N VAL A 17 9.01 53.50 -11.14
CA VAL A 17 9.36 52.08 -11.09
C VAL A 17 8.34 51.45 -10.16
N PRO A 18 7.34 50.70 -10.68
CA PRO A 18 6.51 49.89 -9.83
C PRO A 18 7.43 48.80 -9.27
N LEU A 19 7.89 48.99 -8.03
CA LEU A 19 8.43 47.91 -7.21
C LEU A 19 7.24 47.05 -6.76
N LEU A 20 6.53 46.47 -7.72
CA LEU A 20 5.58 45.41 -7.52
C LEU A 20 6.35 44.09 -7.63
N MET A 21 6.29 43.35 -6.53
CA MET A 21 6.04 41.91 -6.55
C MET A 21 7.10 41.04 -7.22
N PHE A 22 8.19 40.79 -6.51
CA PHE A 22 8.71 39.42 -6.39
C PHE A 22 9.11 39.18 -4.94
N ILE A 23 8.11 39.16 -4.06
CA ILE A 23 8.20 38.26 -2.90
C ILE A 23 8.06 36.89 -3.55
N ASN A 24 9.20 36.29 -3.89
CA ASN A 24 9.25 34.84 -4.10
C ASN A 24 9.03 34.22 -2.72
N CYS A 25 7.77 34.17 -2.28
CA CYS A 25 7.31 33.05 -1.48
C CYS A 25 7.27 31.88 -2.45
N ASP A 26 8.44 31.33 -2.75
CA ASP A 26 8.50 29.92 -3.07
C ASP A 26 8.25 29.20 -1.75
N ASN A 27 6.98 29.17 -1.32
CA ASN A 27 6.47 28.15 -0.44
C ASN A 27 6.36 26.87 -1.27
N SER A 28 7.45 26.43 -1.88
CA SER A 28 7.72 25.01 -1.89
C SER A 28 8.09 24.70 -0.45
N GLU A 29 7.08 24.46 0.38
CA GLU A 29 7.30 23.60 1.53
C GLU A 29 7.85 22.32 0.92
N GLU A 30 9.18 22.18 0.94
CA GLU A 30 9.81 20.88 0.91
C GLU A 30 9.25 20.18 2.15
N MET A 31 8.08 19.55 1.99
CA MET A 31 7.53 18.65 3.00
C MET A 31 8.67 17.74 3.36
N ASN A 32 9.08 17.83 4.62
CA ASN A 32 10.24 17.13 5.12
C ASN A 32 10.00 15.64 4.83
N GLN A 33 11.02 14.87 4.45
CA GLN A 33 10.87 13.43 4.16
C GLN A 33 10.11 12.70 5.30
N SER A 34 10.18 13.24 6.52
CA SER A 34 9.42 12.83 7.70
C SER A 34 7.89 12.92 7.54
N ASP A 35 7.35 13.92 6.84
CA ASP A 35 5.90 14.14 6.72
C ASP A 35 5.26 13.15 5.73
N LYS A 36 6.00 12.73 4.70
CA LYS A 36 5.52 11.74 3.70
C LYS A 36 5.38 10.33 4.26
N ASN A 37 6.01 10.06 5.39
CA ASN A 37 5.98 8.76 6.04
C ASN A 37 5.02 8.74 7.23
N MET A 38 4.26 9.80 7.49
CA MET A 38 3.33 9.87 8.62
C MET A 38 1.88 9.75 8.16
N VAL A 39 1.10 8.97 8.89
CA VAL A 39 -0.33 8.77 8.65
C VAL A 39 -1.12 8.94 9.94
N GLN A 40 -2.42 9.22 9.81
CA GLN A 40 -3.34 9.17 10.96
C GLN A 40 -3.61 7.72 11.37
N GLY A 41 -3.94 7.51 12.65
CA GLY A 41 -4.13 6.17 13.21
C GLY A 41 -5.29 5.37 12.62
N ASP A 42 -6.20 6.02 11.89
CA ASP A 42 -7.30 5.41 11.13
C ASP A 42 -7.02 5.31 9.61
N ALA A 43 -5.79 5.58 9.18
CA ALA A 43 -5.40 5.52 7.78
C ALA A 43 -5.58 4.11 7.18
N ASN A 44 -5.94 4.08 5.90
CA ASN A 44 -6.21 2.86 5.15
C ASN A 44 -5.03 1.87 5.16
N VAL A 45 -3.81 2.36 4.94
CA VAL A 45 -2.58 1.55 5.01
C VAL A 45 -2.44 0.74 6.31
N LEU A 46 -2.80 1.30 7.47
CA LEU A 46 -2.73 0.58 8.74
C LEU A 46 -3.78 -0.52 8.80
N ARG A 47 -5.00 -0.25 8.32
CA ARG A 47 -6.05 -1.27 8.20
C ARG A 47 -5.64 -2.40 7.25
N LEU A 48 -4.99 -2.08 6.14
CA LEU A 48 -4.49 -3.05 5.18
C LEU A 48 -3.39 -3.93 5.78
N MET A 49 -2.48 -3.37 6.59
CA MET A 49 -1.48 -4.17 7.31
C MET A 49 -2.14 -5.23 8.19
N VAL A 50 -3.22 -4.87 8.91
CA VAL A 50 -3.99 -5.81 9.74
C VAL A 50 -4.73 -6.84 8.88
N ALA A 51 -5.40 -6.42 7.81
CA ALA A 51 -6.12 -7.32 6.92
C ALA A 51 -5.19 -8.33 6.25
N ALA A 52 -3.98 -7.90 5.86
CA ALA A 52 -2.97 -8.72 5.24
C ALA A 52 -2.49 -9.87 6.14
N VAL A 53 -2.28 -9.62 7.44
CA VAL A 53 -1.86 -10.65 8.41
C VAL A 53 -3.02 -11.46 8.97
N SER A 54 -4.26 -10.98 8.83
CA SER A 54 -5.47 -11.68 9.27
C SER A 54 -6.08 -12.58 8.19
N GLY A 55 -5.60 -12.46 6.94
CA GLY A 55 -5.98 -13.34 5.84
C GLY A 55 -7.26 -12.97 5.12
N GLY A 56 -7.48 -11.69 4.85
CA GLY A 56 -8.53 -11.22 3.93
C GLY A 56 -9.98 -11.33 4.43
N SER A 57 -10.25 -12.01 5.55
CA SER A 57 -11.57 -11.99 6.16
C SER A 57 -11.82 -10.65 6.85
N ASP A 58 -12.73 -9.88 6.24
CA ASP A 58 -13.40 -8.67 6.72
C ASP A 58 -12.77 -8.00 7.95
N ALA A 59 -12.01 -6.93 7.73
CA ALA A 59 -11.58 -6.00 8.77
C ALA A 59 -12.77 -5.20 9.37
N THR A 60 -14.00 -5.71 9.30
CA THR A 60 -15.08 -5.35 10.21
C THR A 60 -14.91 -6.15 11.49
N ILE A 61 -14.38 -5.48 12.53
CA ILE A 61 -14.37 -5.99 13.91
C ILE A 61 -15.80 -6.39 14.30
N THR A 62 -16.15 -7.64 14.09
CA THR A 62 -17.34 -8.27 14.66
C THR A 62 -16.90 -9.59 15.26
N LYS A 63 -17.01 -9.69 16.58
CA LYS A 63 -16.75 -10.88 17.39
C LYS A 63 -17.35 -12.13 16.73
N SER A 64 -16.52 -12.93 16.08
CA SER A 64 -16.77 -14.35 15.97
C SER A 64 -15.44 -15.09 16.01
N SER A 65 -15.32 -15.85 17.09
CA SER A 65 -14.17 -16.64 17.48
C SER A 65 -14.07 -17.84 16.55
N THR A 66 -13.17 -17.80 15.57
CA THR A 66 -12.70 -19.02 14.91
C THR A 66 -11.19 -18.99 14.94
N THR A 67 -10.63 -19.87 15.78
CA THR A 67 -9.20 -20.03 15.97
C THR A 67 -8.62 -20.68 14.71
N TYR A 68 -8.02 -19.90 13.82
CA TYR A 68 -7.20 -20.42 12.74
C TYR A 68 -5.75 -20.48 13.19
N THR A 69 -5.27 -21.69 13.40
CA THR A 69 -3.86 -22.00 13.65
C THR A 69 -3.23 -22.45 12.35
N THR A 70 -2.58 -21.54 11.60
CA THR A 70 -1.37 -21.74 10.76
C THR A 70 -1.22 -20.57 9.79
N SER A 71 0.02 -20.31 9.38
CA SER A 71 0.51 -19.33 8.40
C SER A 71 -0.21 -19.25 7.04
N ASP A 72 -1.22 -20.08 6.81
CA ASP A 72 -1.73 -20.39 5.47
C ASP A 72 -2.87 -19.48 5.03
N SER A 73 -3.47 -18.71 5.96
CA SER A 73 -4.50 -17.73 5.64
C SER A 73 -3.93 -16.35 5.31
N GLN A 74 -2.70 -16.02 5.70
CA GLN A 74 -2.17 -14.67 5.50
C GLN A 74 -2.02 -14.33 4.02
N CYS A 75 -2.21 -13.05 3.70
CA CYS A 75 -1.98 -12.54 2.35
C CYS A 75 -0.53 -12.33 2.03
N THR A 76 0.21 -11.92 3.04
CA THR A 76 1.63 -11.65 2.94
C THR A 76 2.24 -11.74 4.33
N MET A 77 3.55 -11.98 4.40
CA MET A 77 4.26 -12.13 5.65
C MET A 77 5.16 -10.91 5.84
N PHE A 78 4.91 -10.13 6.89
CA PHE A 78 5.83 -9.06 7.26
C PHE A 78 7.14 -9.62 7.82
N GLN A 79 8.27 -9.06 7.37
CA GLN A 79 9.55 -9.37 7.99
C GLN A 79 9.76 -8.48 9.22
N TYR A 80 9.57 -9.06 10.40
CA TYR A 80 9.83 -8.40 11.68
C TYR A 80 11.33 -8.32 12.04
N PRO A 81 11.73 -7.39 12.91
CA PRO A 81 10.91 -6.35 13.56
C PRO A 81 10.58 -5.18 12.63
N ILE A 82 9.44 -4.53 12.89
CA ILE A 82 9.01 -3.26 12.26
C ILE A 82 8.96 -2.19 13.34
N SER A 83 9.52 -1.01 13.05
CA SER A 83 9.44 0.16 13.93
C SER A 83 8.47 1.20 13.40
N PHE A 84 7.78 1.86 14.32
CA PHE A 84 6.93 3.02 14.06
C PHE A 84 7.37 4.20 14.92
N LEU A 85 7.19 5.41 14.40
CA LEU A 85 7.35 6.65 15.16
C LEU A 85 5.99 7.12 15.65
N LEU A 86 5.86 7.40 16.94
CA LEU A 86 4.64 7.88 17.57
C LEU A 86 4.83 9.30 18.09
N ASN A 87 3.77 10.11 17.94
CA ASN A 87 3.70 11.50 18.35
C ASN A 87 4.65 12.43 17.57
N VAL A 88 4.17 13.63 17.26
CA VAL A 88 4.97 14.64 16.56
C VAL A 88 5.82 15.47 17.54
N GLU A 89 5.30 15.72 18.74
CA GLU A 89 5.93 16.62 19.72
C GLU A 89 7.04 15.95 20.54
N ASP A 90 6.86 14.67 20.89
CA ASP A 90 7.85 13.85 21.59
C ASP A 90 7.96 12.50 20.86
N PRO A 91 8.88 12.37 19.89
CA PRO A 91 8.94 11.20 19.04
C PRO A 91 9.32 9.95 19.83
N GLN A 92 8.38 9.00 19.91
CA GLN A 92 8.55 7.73 20.60
C GLN A 92 8.61 6.59 19.58
N GLU A 93 9.67 5.78 19.63
CA GLU A 93 9.77 4.59 18.77
C GLU A 93 8.99 3.42 19.37
N LYS A 94 8.13 2.80 18.55
CA LYS A 94 7.40 1.59 18.87
C LYS A 94 7.88 0.45 17.97
N VAL A 95 8.57 -0.52 18.56
CA VAL A 95 9.01 -1.75 17.87
C VAL A 95 7.93 -2.82 17.99
N ILE A 96 7.65 -3.49 16.88
CA ILE A 96 6.69 -4.58 16.71
C ILE A 96 7.44 -5.83 16.22
N ASN A 97 7.22 -6.96 16.87
CA ASN A 97 7.98 -8.20 16.63
C ASN A 97 7.15 -9.35 16.07
N SER A 98 5.82 -9.20 15.96
CA SER A 98 4.91 -10.24 15.47
C SER A 98 3.60 -9.65 14.94
N ASP A 99 2.84 -10.46 14.19
CA ASP A 99 1.52 -10.11 13.67
C ASP A 99 0.51 -9.78 14.77
N GLU A 100 0.59 -10.49 15.91
CA GLU A 100 -0.25 -10.24 17.08
C GLU A 100 0.07 -8.88 17.70
N GLU A 101 1.35 -8.54 17.83
CA GLU A 101 1.78 -7.22 18.32
C GLU A 101 1.37 -6.11 17.35
N LEU A 102 1.50 -6.34 16.03
CA LEU A 102 1.11 -5.39 14.98
C LEU A 102 -0.39 -5.10 15.06
N THR A 103 -1.20 -6.14 15.06
CA THR A 103 -2.67 -6.05 15.11
C THR A 103 -3.12 -5.36 16.40
N THR A 104 -2.55 -5.73 17.54
CA THR A 104 -2.89 -5.11 18.82
C THR A 104 -2.49 -3.63 18.84
N PHE A 105 -1.32 -3.30 18.32
CA PHE A 105 -0.85 -1.92 18.23
C PHE A 105 -1.79 -1.09 17.35
N ILE A 106 -2.06 -1.53 16.12
CA ILE A 106 -2.91 -0.79 15.18
C ILE A 106 -4.34 -0.64 15.73
N ASN A 107 -4.92 -1.70 16.29
CA ASN A 107 -6.27 -1.63 16.88
C ASN A 107 -6.35 -0.75 18.14
N SER A 108 -5.22 -0.40 18.75
CA SER A 108 -5.17 0.55 19.87
C SER A 108 -5.15 2.02 19.42
N LEU A 109 -4.90 2.27 18.13
CA LEU A 109 -4.85 3.60 17.56
C LEU A 109 -6.26 4.18 17.35
N THR A 110 -6.31 5.50 17.31
CA THR A 110 -7.48 6.31 16.99
C THR A 110 -7.09 7.33 15.92
N SER A 111 -8.08 8.00 15.32
CA SER A 111 -7.85 9.09 14.35
C SER A 111 -7.06 10.27 14.92
N LEU A 112 -6.91 10.38 16.24
CA LEU A 112 -6.09 11.42 16.89
C LEU A 112 -4.61 11.07 16.94
N ASN A 113 -4.25 9.81 16.67
CA ASN A 113 -2.87 9.37 16.68
C ASN A 113 -2.22 9.63 15.31
N TYR A 114 -0.93 9.93 15.32
CA TYR A 114 -0.10 9.98 14.12
C TYR A 114 1.00 8.92 14.23
N VAL A 115 1.18 8.17 13.15
CA VAL A 115 2.11 7.05 13.05
C VAL A 115 3.05 7.31 11.89
N GLY A 116 4.34 7.41 12.20
CA GLY A 116 5.41 7.47 11.21
C GLY A 116 5.96 6.08 10.88
N PHE A 117 6.19 5.82 9.61
CA PHE A 117 6.79 4.59 9.11
C PHE A 117 8.31 4.74 8.96
N TYR A 118 9.04 3.71 9.38
CA TYR A 118 10.44 3.52 9.02
C TYR A 118 10.53 2.60 7.81
N PHE A 119 11.01 3.14 6.68
CA PHE A 119 11.29 2.37 5.47
C PHE A 119 12.78 1.98 5.40
N PRO A 120 13.13 0.87 4.71
CA PRO A 120 12.22 -0.01 3.97
C PRO A 120 11.43 -0.98 4.86
N ILE A 121 10.23 -1.33 4.42
CA ILE A 121 9.45 -2.46 4.97
C ILE A 121 9.60 -3.64 4.02
N THR A 122 9.87 -4.82 4.56
CA THR A 122 10.06 -6.04 3.75
C THR A 122 8.88 -6.99 3.94
N LEU A 123 8.29 -7.40 2.83
CA LEU A 123 7.32 -8.49 2.75
C LEU A 123 8.00 -9.75 2.23
N THR A 124 7.61 -10.90 2.77
CA THR A 124 8.06 -12.21 2.33
C THR A 124 6.86 -12.97 1.78
N ASP A 125 7.02 -13.61 0.62
CA ASP A 125 5.99 -14.50 0.09
C ASP A 125 6.11 -15.93 0.67
N TYR A 126 5.17 -16.80 0.31
CA TYR A 126 5.12 -18.18 0.77
C TYR A 126 6.31 -19.05 0.31
N GLU A 127 7.08 -18.60 -0.68
CA GLU A 127 8.30 -19.27 -1.14
C GLU A 127 9.57 -18.71 -0.48
N GLY A 128 9.43 -17.67 0.36
CA GLY A 128 10.54 -17.00 1.01
C GLY A 128 11.19 -15.88 0.20
N ASN A 129 10.63 -15.52 -0.97
CA ASN A 129 11.12 -14.38 -1.74
C ASN A 129 10.73 -13.07 -1.04
N LYS A 130 11.63 -12.09 -1.11
CA LYS A 130 11.49 -10.83 -0.39
C LYS A 130 11.16 -9.69 -1.35
N THR A 131 10.18 -8.87 -0.97
CA THR A 131 9.86 -7.60 -1.63
C THR A 131 10.13 -6.46 -0.66
N GLN A 132 10.96 -5.50 -1.07
CA GLN A 132 11.27 -4.32 -0.27
C GLN A 132 10.44 -3.13 -0.77
N LEU A 133 9.79 -2.45 0.17
CA LEU A 133 8.90 -1.34 -0.06
C LEU A 133 9.55 -0.11 0.58
N ASP A 134 9.87 0.90 -0.24
CA ASP A 134 10.73 2.01 0.16
C ASP A 134 9.95 3.27 0.56
N ASN A 135 8.63 3.26 0.35
CA ASN A 135 7.75 4.39 0.61
C ASN A 135 6.32 3.93 0.89
N LEU A 136 5.48 4.87 1.31
CA LEU A 136 4.10 4.62 1.71
C LEU A 136 3.21 4.19 0.55
N ASP A 137 3.40 4.78 -0.64
CA ASP A 137 2.60 4.48 -1.82
C ASP A 137 2.81 3.03 -2.27
N ASP A 138 4.06 2.57 -2.29
CA ASP A 138 4.41 1.17 -2.59
C ASP A 138 3.83 0.22 -1.53
N LEU A 139 3.88 0.61 -0.25
CA LEU A 139 3.33 -0.21 0.83
C LEU A 139 1.82 -0.34 0.73
N GLU A 140 1.12 0.78 0.60
CA GLU A 140 -0.34 0.79 0.49
C GLU A 140 -0.80 0.03 -0.76
N GLY A 141 -0.23 0.34 -1.92
CA GLY A 141 -0.59 -0.31 -3.18
C GLY A 141 -0.31 -1.81 -3.21
N THR A 142 0.83 -2.25 -2.66
CA THR A 142 1.12 -3.69 -2.53
C THR A 142 0.15 -4.37 -1.58
N LEU A 143 -0.21 -3.76 -0.45
CA LEU A 143 -1.13 -4.36 0.52
C LEU A 143 -2.60 -4.38 0.02
N GLU A 144 -3.05 -3.34 -0.67
CA GLU A 144 -4.37 -3.32 -1.32
C GLU A 144 -4.52 -4.48 -2.28
N LEU A 145 -3.55 -4.62 -3.19
CA LEU A 145 -3.52 -5.70 -4.15
C LEU A 145 -3.46 -7.07 -3.47
N ALA A 146 -2.61 -7.22 -2.44
CA ALA A 146 -2.51 -8.47 -1.69
C ALA A 146 -3.83 -8.86 -1.03
N VAL A 147 -4.49 -7.92 -0.37
CA VAL A 147 -5.76 -8.18 0.32
C VAL A 147 -6.88 -8.48 -0.67
N GLU A 148 -7.02 -7.71 -1.74
CA GLU A 148 -8.01 -7.92 -2.80
C GLU A 148 -7.90 -9.34 -3.37
N VAL A 149 -6.68 -9.69 -3.78
CA VAL A 149 -6.35 -10.95 -4.43
C VAL A 149 -6.57 -12.15 -3.50
N CYS A 150 -6.33 -11.99 -2.19
CA CYS A 150 -6.65 -13.03 -1.20
C CYS A 150 -8.14 -13.18 -0.92
N SER A 151 -8.86 -12.07 -0.80
CA SER A 151 -10.22 -12.06 -0.28
C SER A 151 -11.23 -12.68 -1.24
N GLY A 152 -10.91 -12.76 -2.52
CA GLY A 152 -11.74 -13.38 -3.55
C GLY A 152 -11.43 -14.86 -3.83
N ALA A 153 -10.73 -15.56 -2.95
CA ALA A 153 -10.45 -17.00 -3.11
C ALA A 153 -11.49 -17.92 -2.41
N ASP A 154 -12.43 -17.35 -1.63
CA ASP A 154 -13.28 -18.10 -0.69
C ASP A 154 -14.78 -18.20 -1.06
N ASP A 155 -15.19 -17.79 -2.27
CA ASP A 155 -16.59 -17.92 -2.72
C ASP A 155 -16.88 -19.28 -3.38
N ASN A 156 -16.34 -20.38 -2.84
CA ASN A 156 -16.87 -21.72 -3.07
C ASN A 156 -17.91 -22.07 -2.00
N SER A 157 -18.98 -21.28 -1.94
CA SER A 157 -20.24 -21.75 -1.36
C SER A 157 -21.03 -22.49 -2.44
N ASP A 158 -20.55 -23.67 -2.82
CA ASP A 158 -21.37 -24.69 -3.48
C ASP A 158 -22.46 -25.14 -2.50
N SER A 159 -23.54 -24.36 -2.45
CA SER A 159 -24.83 -24.80 -1.94
C SER A 159 -25.69 -25.32 -3.10
N ASP A 160 -25.13 -26.14 -3.98
CA ASP A 160 -25.91 -26.93 -4.92
C ASP A 160 -26.35 -28.23 -4.24
N SER A 161 -27.38 -28.08 -3.41
CA SER A 161 -28.34 -29.16 -3.18
C SER A 161 -29.15 -29.38 -4.45
N ASP A 162 -28.62 -30.11 -5.42
CA ASP A 162 -29.45 -30.75 -6.43
C ASP A 162 -29.00 -32.19 -6.73
N ASN A 163 -29.78 -33.09 -6.15
CA ASN A 163 -29.85 -34.50 -6.41
C ASN A 163 -30.13 -34.78 -7.91
N SER A 164 -29.14 -35.32 -8.65
CA SER A 164 -29.44 -36.13 -9.85
C SER A 164 -28.30 -37.08 -10.22
N SER A 165 -28.70 -38.30 -10.58
CA SER A 165 -27.92 -39.51 -10.81
C SER A 165 -27.07 -39.51 -12.08
N ASP A 166 -25.96 -40.24 -12.02
CA ASP A 166 -25.27 -41.02 -13.07
C ASP A 166 -25.14 -40.41 -14.47
N THR A 167 -23.89 -40.19 -14.94
CA THR A 167 -23.30 -40.98 -16.04
C THR A 167 -21.85 -40.55 -16.34
N ASP A 168 -20.99 -41.54 -16.59
CA ASP A 168 -19.61 -41.43 -17.10
C ASP A 168 -19.48 -40.44 -18.27
N THR A 169 -18.52 -39.53 -18.21
CA THR A 169 -17.82 -39.04 -19.40
C THR A 169 -16.41 -38.55 -19.06
N ASP A 170 -15.42 -39.31 -19.53
CA ASP A 170 -14.03 -38.90 -19.72
C ASP A 170 -14.00 -37.60 -20.56
N VAL A 171 -13.53 -36.51 -19.99
CA VAL A 171 -13.02 -35.35 -20.74
C VAL A 171 -11.91 -34.68 -19.93
N ASN A 172 -10.74 -34.56 -20.56
CA ASN A 172 -9.58 -33.83 -20.07
C ASN A 172 -10.01 -32.46 -19.54
N GLN A 173 -9.83 -32.26 -18.24
CA GLN A 173 -10.06 -30.99 -17.59
C GLN A 173 -8.81 -30.14 -17.81
N ASP A 174 -8.88 -29.25 -18.79
CA ASP A 174 -8.01 -28.08 -18.83
C ASP A 174 -8.36 -27.25 -17.59
N ASP A 175 -7.44 -27.22 -16.62
CA ASP A 175 -7.50 -26.47 -15.36
C ASP A 175 -7.44 -24.95 -15.62
N ASN A 176 -8.39 -24.41 -16.38
CA ASN A 176 -8.68 -22.98 -16.37
C ASN A 176 -9.66 -22.70 -15.24
N ASP A 177 -9.09 -22.72 -14.03
CA ASP A 177 -9.70 -22.20 -12.80
C ASP A 177 -9.91 -20.69 -12.99
N GLY A 178 -11.10 -20.33 -13.46
CA GLY A 178 -11.51 -18.96 -13.66
C GLY A 178 -11.59 -18.26 -12.31
N SER A 179 -10.63 -17.39 -12.03
CA SER A 179 -10.68 -16.54 -10.85
C SER A 179 -11.79 -15.50 -11.02
N ASP A 180 -12.74 -15.48 -10.08
CA ASP A 180 -13.81 -14.48 -9.98
C ASP A 180 -13.29 -13.04 -9.78
N ASN A 181 -11.97 -12.88 -9.60
CA ASN A 181 -11.29 -11.64 -9.26
C ASN A 181 -10.63 -10.97 -10.48
N GLY A 182 -10.76 -11.57 -11.68
CA GLY A 182 -10.14 -11.04 -12.90
C GLY A 182 -8.64 -11.30 -13.02
N TYR A 183 -8.04 -12.09 -12.13
CA TYR A 183 -6.63 -12.46 -12.15
C TYR A 183 -6.42 -13.86 -12.73
N THR A 184 -5.40 -14.06 -13.56
CA THR A 184 -4.99 -15.41 -13.99
C THR A 184 -3.88 -15.91 -13.08
N TRP A 185 -4.15 -16.95 -12.30
CA TRP A 185 -3.16 -17.54 -11.40
C TRP A 185 -2.16 -18.41 -12.17
N CYS A 186 -0.90 -18.39 -11.73
CA CYS A 186 0.17 -19.20 -12.31
C CYS A 186 0.83 -20.14 -11.28
N ASP A 187 0.34 -20.13 -10.04
CA ASP A 187 0.72 -21.06 -8.99
C ASP A 187 -0.50 -21.75 -8.38
N LYS A 188 -0.26 -22.87 -7.68
CA LYS A 188 -1.32 -23.69 -7.10
C LYS A 188 -1.91 -23.12 -5.81
N ASN A 189 -1.24 -22.15 -5.18
CA ASN A 189 -1.68 -21.59 -3.91
C ASN A 189 -2.42 -20.26 -4.10
N GLN A 190 -2.64 -19.83 -5.35
CA GLN A 190 -3.26 -18.53 -5.67
C GLN A 190 -2.51 -17.38 -4.96
N LYS A 191 -1.19 -17.37 -5.07
CA LYS A 191 -0.30 -16.36 -4.49
C LYS A 191 0.64 -15.74 -5.54
N LYS A 192 0.56 -16.18 -6.79
CA LYS A 192 1.24 -15.61 -7.95
C LYS A 192 0.30 -15.44 -9.12
N VAL A 193 0.44 -14.30 -9.78
CA VAL A 193 -0.38 -13.89 -10.90
C VAL A 193 0.44 -13.93 -12.18
N SER A 194 -0.19 -14.39 -13.25
CA SER A 194 0.33 -14.34 -14.62
C SER A 194 0.27 -12.91 -15.14
N VAL A 195 1.40 -12.42 -15.66
CA VAL A 195 1.53 -11.10 -16.27
C VAL A 195 2.16 -11.26 -17.64
N CYS A 196 1.62 -10.56 -18.63
CA CYS A 196 2.28 -10.42 -19.92
C CYS A 196 3.27 -9.25 -19.84
N HIS A 197 4.55 -9.55 -20.02
CA HIS A 197 5.64 -8.56 -20.03
C HIS A 197 6.44 -8.72 -21.31
N ASN A 198 6.42 -7.70 -22.19
CA ASN A 198 7.15 -7.72 -23.46
C ASN A 198 6.85 -8.97 -24.33
N GLY A 199 5.59 -9.42 -24.35
CA GLY A 199 5.17 -10.61 -25.11
C GLY A 199 5.58 -11.94 -24.48
N ASN A 200 6.08 -11.94 -23.24
CA ASN A 200 6.38 -13.15 -22.48
C ASN A 200 5.48 -13.27 -21.25
N ASN A 201 4.96 -14.47 -21.01
CA ASN A 201 4.25 -14.80 -19.78
C ASN A 201 5.24 -14.96 -18.62
N ILE A 202 5.07 -14.14 -17.59
CA ILE A 202 5.83 -14.24 -16.34
C ILE A 202 4.89 -14.47 -15.18
N CYS A 203 5.38 -15.18 -14.17
CA CYS A 203 4.62 -15.52 -12.97
C CYS A 203 5.19 -14.71 -11.78
N ILE A 204 4.42 -13.75 -11.28
CA ILE A 204 4.88 -12.78 -10.29
C ILE A 204 4.12 -12.94 -8.97
N SER A 205 4.85 -12.91 -7.86
CA SER A 205 4.28 -12.87 -6.51
C SER A 205 3.40 -11.63 -6.32
N VAL A 206 2.25 -11.80 -5.69
CA VAL A 206 1.32 -10.69 -5.43
C VAL A 206 2.00 -9.53 -4.68
N ASN A 207 2.96 -9.84 -3.79
CA ASN A 207 3.78 -8.84 -3.09
C ASN A 207 4.57 -7.92 -4.02
N ALA A 208 5.05 -8.45 -5.14
CA ALA A 208 5.89 -7.72 -6.10
C ALA A 208 5.08 -7.19 -7.29
N LEU A 209 3.82 -7.60 -7.44
CA LEU A 209 2.99 -7.29 -8.59
C LEU A 209 2.73 -5.79 -8.73
N TYR A 210 2.42 -5.10 -7.63
CA TYR A 210 2.17 -3.66 -7.65
C TYR A 210 3.41 -2.88 -8.15
N GLN A 211 4.58 -3.11 -7.54
CA GLN A 211 5.83 -2.46 -7.96
C GLN A 211 6.23 -2.83 -9.40
N HIS A 212 5.96 -4.07 -9.83
CA HIS A 212 6.22 -4.48 -11.20
C HIS A 212 5.34 -3.70 -12.20
N LEU A 213 4.03 -3.60 -11.95
CA LEU A 213 3.11 -2.90 -12.84
C LEU A 213 3.33 -1.39 -12.84
N SER A 214 3.72 -0.79 -11.70
CA SER A 214 3.98 0.65 -11.61
C SER A 214 5.25 1.08 -12.37
N GLN A 215 6.20 0.17 -12.58
CA GLN A 215 7.45 0.45 -13.27
C GLN A 215 7.42 0.14 -14.77
N HIS A 216 6.42 -0.59 -15.25
CA HIS A 216 6.34 -1.09 -16.63
C HIS A 216 4.99 -0.77 -17.27
N SER A 217 4.96 0.26 -18.12
CA SER A 217 3.74 0.68 -18.83
C SER A 217 3.24 -0.30 -19.90
N ASP A 218 4.06 -1.27 -20.27
CA ASP A 218 3.81 -2.31 -21.27
C ASP A 218 3.35 -3.63 -20.67
N CYS A 219 3.24 -3.72 -19.34
CA CYS A 219 2.71 -4.88 -18.65
C CYS A 219 1.19 -4.85 -18.55
N TYR A 220 0.56 -6.01 -18.70
CA TYR A 220 -0.86 -6.19 -18.36
C TYR A 220 -1.09 -7.52 -17.64
N LEU A 221 -2.15 -7.54 -16.83
CA LEU A 221 -2.58 -8.71 -16.08
C LEU A 221 -3.13 -9.79 -17.04
N GLY A 222 -2.72 -11.03 -16.83
CA GLY A 222 -3.11 -12.18 -17.67
C GLY A 222 -2.03 -12.61 -18.66
N PRO A 223 -2.30 -13.67 -19.44
CA PRO A 223 -1.36 -14.18 -20.43
C PRO A 223 -1.23 -13.26 -21.65
N CYS A 224 -0.10 -13.36 -22.34
CA CYS A 224 0.12 -12.78 -23.66
C CYS A 224 -0.75 -13.47 -24.72
N ASP A 225 -1.30 -12.66 -25.63
CA ASP A 225 -2.06 -13.12 -26.80
C ASP A 225 -1.16 -13.65 -27.94
#